data_AF-A0A7C2JJ62-F1
#
_entry.id   AF-A0A7C2JJ62-F1
#
_cell.length_a   1.000
_cell.length_b   1.000
_cell.length_c   1.000
_cell.angle_alpha   90.00
_cell.angle_beta   90.00
_cell.angle_gamma   90.00
#
_symmetry.space_group_name_H-M   'P 1'
#
loop_
_entity.id
_entity.type
_entity.pdbx_description
1 polymer ?
#
loop_
_entity_poly.entity_id
_entity_poly.type
_entity_poly.pdbx_seq_one_letter_code
_entity_poly.pdbx_strand_id
1 'polypeptide(L)'
;MAQSVHAGRSAYDIVRVAEALGVRERGEKLVAQLRNRLEMVRAKTKRLNYRPRLWVAEWVDPPFCCGHWVPEMVEIAGGIEGLGKKGQPSRRIGWDEVLSWQPEVIVLAPCGYRLEQTLRDAETLRNLPDWANLPAVRSGQVYAADGDYFSCPGVRLVDGVELLAHLLHPEQFPTPTLPHGFVRCNI
;
A
#
# COMPACT_ATOMS: atom_id res chain seq x y z
N MET A 1 -7.64 -18.53 12.04
CA MET A 1 -6.98 -17.21 12.11
C MET A 1 -5.68 -17.29 11.34
N ALA A 2 -5.66 -16.81 10.08
CA ALA A 2 -4.43 -16.81 9.31
C ALA A 2 -3.55 -15.64 9.78
N GLN A 3 -2.52 -15.92 10.55
CA GLN A 3 -1.46 -14.93 10.81
C GLN A 3 -0.77 -14.62 9.49
N SER A 4 -0.65 -13.34 9.15
CA SER A 4 0.17 -12.89 8.01
C SER A 4 1.60 -13.40 8.22
N VAL A 5 2.07 -14.23 7.29
CA VAL A 5 3.42 -14.82 7.32
C VAL A 5 4.51 -13.74 7.39
N HIS A 6 4.24 -12.57 6.81
CA HIS A 6 5.19 -11.46 6.74
C HIS A 6 5.11 -10.54 7.96
N ALA A 7 3.91 -10.21 8.45
CA ALA A 7 3.76 -9.45 9.71
C ALA A 7 4.29 -10.24 10.92
N GLY A 8 4.21 -11.58 10.88
CA GLY A 8 4.80 -12.47 11.87
C GLY A 8 6.33 -12.40 11.91
N ARG A 9 6.97 -12.32 10.74
CA ARG A 9 8.44 -12.25 10.61
C ARG A 9 8.98 -10.90 11.07
N SER A 10 8.37 -9.79 10.67
CA SER A 10 8.77 -8.45 11.12
C SER A 10 8.57 -8.25 12.63
N ALA A 11 7.51 -8.81 13.23
CA ALA A 11 7.30 -8.77 14.68
C ALA A 11 8.40 -9.52 15.45
N TYR A 12 8.88 -10.63 14.91
CA TYR A 12 9.97 -11.39 15.49
C TYR A 12 11.29 -10.62 15.46
N ASP A 13 11.59 -9.97 14.35
CA ASP A 13 12.81 -9.18 14.18
C ASP A 13 12.84 -7.96 15.12
N ILE A 14 11.69 -7.28 15.33
CA ILE A 14 11.56 -6.18 16.30
C ILE A 14 11.93 -6.64 17.72
N VAL A 15 11.41 -7.79 18.15
CA VAL A 15 11.69 -8.31 19.50
C VAL A 15 13.14 -8.74 19.63
N ARG A 16 13.73 -9.35 18.60
CA ARG A 16 15.17 -9.70 18.58
C ARG A 16 16.08 -8.49 18.69
N VAL A 17 15.79 -7.43 17.94
CA VAL A 17 16.57 -6.18 18.03
C VAL A 17 16.41 -5.57 19.42
N ALA A 18 15.20 -5.55 19.98
CA ALA A 18 14.96 -5.06 21.33
C ALA A 18 15.69 -5.88 22.40
N GLU A 19 15.76 -7.21 22.24
CA GLU A 19 16.48 -8.11 23.12
C GLU A 19 17.99 -7.87 23.06
N ALA A 20 18.56 -7.73 21.86
CA ALA A 20 19.98 -7.40 21.68
C ALA A 20 20.37 -6.04 22.30
N LEU A 21 19.42 -5.11 22.39
CA LEU A 21 19.57 -3.81 23.02
C LEU A 21 19.19 -3.79 24.52
N GLY A 22 18.84 -4.93 25.12
CA GLY A 22 18.47 -5.03 26.53
C GLY A 22 17.12 -4.38 26.89
N VAL A 23 16.24 -4.16 25.90
CA VAL A 23 14.95 -3.46 26.03
C VAL A 23 13.77 -4.28 25.51
N ARG A 24 13.82 -5.61 25.69
CA ARG A 24 12.84 -6.58 25.17
C ARG A 24 11.37 -6.18 25.39
N GLU A 25 11.01 -5.75 26.60
CA GLU A 25 9.64 -5.33 26.94
C GLU A 25 9.14 -4.18 26.04
N ARG A 26 10.02 -3.26 25.64
CA ARG A 26 9.67 -2.19 24.70
C ARG A 26 9.34 -2.75 23.32
N GLY A 27 10.08 -3.76 22.86
CA GLY A 27 9.83 -4.46 21.60
C GLY A 27 8.50 -5.20 21.60
N GLU A 28 8.20 -5.94 22.66
CA GLU A 28 6.93 -6.67 22.81
C GLU A 28 5.74 -5.69 22.87
N LYS A 29 5.87 -4.60 23.63
CA LYS A 29 4.87 -3.52 23.68
C LYS A 29 4.63 -2.90 22.31
N LEU A 30 5.70 -2.62 21.55
CA LEU A 30 5.59 -2.07 20.19
C LEU A 30 4.87 -3.05 19.24
N VAL A 31 5.21 -4.34 19.27
CA VAL A 31 4.54 -5.37 18.47
C VAL A 31 3.05 -5.45 18.80
N ALA A 32 2.69 -5.41 20.09
CA ALA A 32 1.29 -5.41 20.51
C ALA A 32 0.54 -4.17 19.99
N GLN A 33 1.16 -2.99 20.06
CA GLN A 33 0.57 -1.75 19.53
C GLN A 33 0.34 -1.83 18.01
N LEU A 34 1.33 -2.32 17.25
CA LEU A 34 1.24 -2.48 15.79
C LEU A 34 0.15 -3.48 15.40
N ARG A 35 0.04 -4.62 16.10
CA ARG A 35 -1.03 -5.60 15.89
C ARG A 35 -2.41 -5.02 16.17
N ASN A 36 -2.56 -4.28 17.26
CA ASN A 36 -3.83 -3.66 17.61
C ASN A 36 -4.27 -2.65 16.54
N ARG A 37 -3.35 -1.85 16.01
CA ARG A 37 -3.61 -0.91 14.90
C ARG A 37 -4.11 -1.63 13.65
N LEU A 38 -3.44 -2.70 13.22
CA LEU A 38 -3.89 -3.50 12.08
C LEU A 38 -5.28 -4.12 12.28
N GLU A 39 -5.55 -4.65 13.48
CA GLU A 39 -6.85 -5.24 13.79
C GLU A 39 -7.98 -4.21 13.86
N MET A 40 -7.70 -2.97 14.30
CA MET A 40 -8.67 -1.87 14.21
C MET A 40 -9.05 -1.55 12.76
N VAL A 41 -8.07 -1.46 11.86
CA VAL A 41 -8.33 -1.27 10.42
C VAL A 41 -9.15 -2.44 9.88
N ARG A 42 -8.70 -3.69 10.12
CA ARG A 42 -9.38 -4.91 9.67
C ARG A 42 -10.83 -4.98 10.17
N ALA A 43 -11.08 -4.68 11.43
CA ALA A 43 -12.41 -4.73 12.01
C ALA A 43 -13.35 -3.69 11.38
N LYS A 44 -12.83 -2.51 11.07
CA LYS A 44 -13.59 -1.45 10.41
C LYS A 44 -13.86 -1.76 8.94
N THR A 45 -12.86 -2.20 8.18
CA THR A 45 -13.00 -2.53 6.74
C THR A 45 -13.86 -3.76 6.48
N LYS A 46 -13.96 -4.69 7.45
CA LYS A 46 -14.92 -5.81 7.39
C LYS A 46 -16.38 -5.40 7.37
N ARG A 47 -16.71 -4.20 7.87
CA ARG A 47 -18.08 -3.68 7.92
C ARG A 47 -18.44 -2.86 6.68
N LEU A 48 -17.50 -2.65 5.75
CA LEU A 48 -17.72 -1.89 4.54
C LEU A 48 -18.27 -2.80 3.45
N ASN A 49 -19.34 -2.34 2.79
CA ASN A 49 -20.01 -3.07 1.72
C ASN A 49 -19.31 -2.91 0.38
N TYR A 50 -18.58 -1.81 0.20
CA TYR A 50 -17.88 -1.47 -1.01
C TYR A 50 -16.37 -1.61 -0.81
N ARG A 51 -15.67 -2.14 -1.82
CA ARG A 51 -14.22 -2.35 -1.82
C ARG A 51 -13.65 -1.91 -3.17
N PRO A 52 -12.99 -0.74 -3.25
CA PRO A 52 -12.46 -0.25 -4.51
C PRO A 52 -11.39 -1.17 -5.06
N ARG A 53 -11.35 -1.34 -6.39
CA ARG A 53 -10.20 -1.94 -7.08
C ARG A 53 -9.01 -1.00 -6.97
N LEU A 54 -7.92 -1.50 -6.41
CA LEU A 54 -6.68 -0.76 -6.26
C LEU A 54 -5.65 -1.34 -7.23
N TRP A 55 -4.77 -0.48 -7.72
CA TRP A 55 -3.47 -0.89 -8.22
C TRP A 55 -2.39 -0.13 -7.46
N VAL A 56 -1.55 -0.88 -6.74
CA VAL A 56 -0.29 -0.35 -6.19
C VAL A 56 0.81 -0.61 -7.21
N ALA A 57 1.27 0.45 -7.87
CA ALA A 57 2.30 0.41 -8.89
C ALA A 57 3.68 0.50 -8.23
N GLU A 58 4.43 -0.61 -8.26
CA GLU A 58 5.83 -0.61 -7.81
C GLU A 58 6.78 0.00 -8.84
N TRP A 59 6.32 0.13 -10.08
CA TRP A 59 6.99 0.85 -11.14
C TRP A 59 5.98 1.17 -12.23
N VAL A 60 6.22 2.22 -13.01
CA VAL A 60 5.28 2.66 -14.05
C VAL A 60 5.79 2.48 -15.48
N ASP A 61 7.11 2.49 -15.70
CA ASP A 61 7.70 2.21 -17.02
C ASP A 61 8.95 1.31 -16.95
N PRO A 62 8.82 0.00 -17.27
CA PRO A 62 7.57 -0.70 -17.60
C PRO A 62 6.68 -0.88 -16.35
N PRO A 63 5.35 -1.07 -16.48
CA PRO A 63 4.49 -1.18 -15.31
C PRO A 63 4.74 -2.48 -14.53
N PHE A 64 4.77 -2.36 -13.20
CA PHE A 64 4.89 -3.49 -12.28
C PHE A 64 3.70 -3.54 -11.33
N CYS A 65 3.15 -4.75 -11.11
CA CYS A 65 2.22 -4.97 -10.01
C CYS A 65 2.96 -5.28 -8.73
N CYS A 66 2.35 -4.90 -7.60
CA CYS A 66 2.89 -5.22 -6.30
C CYS A 66 2.82 -6.72 -5.96
N GLY A 67 3.76 -7.16 -5.14
CA GLY A 67 3.85 -8.54 -4.65
C GLY A 67 3.99 -8.62 -3.13
N HIS A 68 4.54 -9.73 -2.66
CA HIS A 68 4.92 -9.97 -1.27
C HIS A 68 3.73 -9.78 -0.31
N TRP A 69 3.81 -8.79 0.57
CA TRP A 69 2.77 -8.47 1.55
C TRP A 69 1.82 -7.36 1.07
N VAL A 70 2.11 -6.66 -0.02
CA VAL A 70 1.29 -5.51 -0.46
C VAL A 70 -0.14 -5.93 -0.82
N PRO A 71 -0.41 -7.04 -1.54
CA PRO A 71 -1.78 -7.51 -1.75
C PRO A 71 -2.54 -7.77 -0.43
N GLU A 72 -1.84 -8.26 0.60
CA GLU A 72 -2.45 -8.42 1.93
C GLU A 72 -2.72 -7.08 2.61
N MET A 73 -1.85 -6.08 2.43
CA MET A 73 -2.11 -4.72 2.91
C MET A 73 -3.38 -4.15 2.27
N VAL A 74 -3.56 -4.33 0.95
CA VAL A 74 -4.77 -3.92 0.22
C VAL A 74 -6.02 -4.61 0.77
N GLU A 75 -5.96 -5.93 1.00
CA GLU A 75 -7.06 -6.69 1.59
C GLU A 75 -7.47 -6.16 2.98
N ILE A 76 -6.48 -5.88 3.85
CA ILE A 76 -6.69 -5.34 5.20
C ILE A 76 -7.30 -3.94 5.13
N ALA A 77 -6.79 -3.10 4.24
CA ALA A 77 -7.26 -1.74 3.99
C ALA A 77 -8.67 -1.68 3.34
N GLY A 78 -9.24 -2.83 2.98
CA GLY A 78 -10.60 -2.89 2.43
C GLY A 78 -10.68 -2.61 0.94
N GLY A 79 -9.58 -2.81 0.20
CA GLY A 79 -9.55 -2.76 -1.26
C GLY A 79 -9.59 -4.16 -1.88
N ILE A 80 -9.53 -4.19 -3.21
CA ILE A 80 -9.35 -5.40 -4.02
C ILE A 80 -8.06 -5.23 -4.82
N GLU A 81 -7.11 -6.16 -4.62
CA GLU A 81 -5.92 -6.28 -5.46
C GLU A 81 -6.10 -7.42 -6.46
N GLY A 82 -5.89 -7.15 -7.75
CA GLY A 82 -6.19 -8.10 -8.83
C GLY A 82 -5.06 -8.34 -9.84
N LEU A 83 -3.97 -7.58 -9.77
CA LEU A 83 -2.84 -7.68 -10.72
C LEU A 83 -1.69 -8.51 -10.13
N GLY A 84 -1.44 -8.34 -8.83
CA GLY A 84 -0.46 -9.05 -8.03
C GLY A 84 -0.99 -10.27 -7.31
N LYS A 85 -0.10 -10.98 -6.61
CA LYS A 85 -0.45 -12.16 -5.80
C LYS A 85 0.26 -12.16 -4.45
N LYS A 86 -0.51 -12.36 -3.39
CA LYS A 86 -0.01 -12.45 -2.01
C LYS A 86 1.10 -13.51 -1.88
N GLY A 87 2.21 -13.11 -1.28
CA GLY A 87 3.38 -13.96 -1.04
C GLY A 87 4.22 -14.29 -2.27
N GLN A 88 3.88 -13.75 -3.45
CA GLN A 88 4.67 -13.91 -4.67
C GLN A 88 5.48 -12.65 -4.96
N PRO A 89 6.65 -12.74 -5.62
CA PRO A 89 7.39 -11.56 -6.03
C PRO A 89 6.55 -10.63 -6.91
N SER A 90 6.86 -9.36 -6.84
CA SER A 90 6.38 -8.36 -7.78
C SER A 90 6.79 -8.74 -9.20
N ARG A 91 5.92 -8.50 -10.17
CA ARG A 91 6.19 -8.85 -11.57
C ARG A 91 5.89 -7.68 -12.48
N ARG A 92 6.63 -7.65 -13.60
CA ARG A 92 6.28 -6.81 -14.74
C ARG A 92 4.94 -7.26 -15.30
N ILE A 93 4.09 -6.29 -15.59
CA ILE A 93 2.79 -6.48 -16.23
C ILE A 93 2.74 -5.69 -17.53
N GLY A 94 1.71 -5.94 -18.35
CA GLY A 94 1.36 -5.09 -19.49
C GLY A 94 0.42 -3.96 -19.08
N TRP A 95 0.45 -2.84 -19.82
CA TRP A 95 -0.53 -1.76 -19.63
C TRP A 95 -1.95 -2.23 -19.99
N ASP A 96 -2.10 -3.18 -20.91
CA ASP A 96 -3.35 -3.85 -21.24
C ASP A 96 -3.94 -4.61 -20.04
N GLU A 97 -3.11 -5.21 -19.18
CA GLU A 97 -3.57 -5.83 -17.92
C GLU A 97 -4.14 -4.77 -16.97
N VAL A 98 -3.46 -3.62 -16.81
CA VAL A 98 -3.92 -2.51 -15.96
C VAL A 98 -5.23 -1.91 -16.49
N LEU A 99 -5.29 -1.65 -17.79
CA LEU A 99 -6.48 -1.10 -18.47
C LEU A 99 -7.67 -2.05 -18.34
N SER A 100 -7.44 -3.36 -18.48
CA SER A 100 -8.49 -4.39 -18.31
C SER A 100 -8.94 -4.51 -16.86
N TRP A 101 -8.03 -4.37 -15.90
CA TRP A 101 -8.34 -4.39 -14.47
C TRP A 101 -9.20 -3.20 -14.04
N GLN A 102 -9.10 -2.06 -14.74
CA GLN A 102 -9.83 -0.82 -14.49
C GLN A 102 -9.77 -0.38 -13.01
N PRO A 103 -8.58 -0.10 -12.45
CA PRO A 103 -8.45 0.36 -11.08
C PRO A 103 -9.27 1.63 -10.82
N GLU A 104 -9.88 1.66 -9.64
CA GLU A 104 -10.67 2.79 -9.12
C GLU A 104 -9.81 3.70 -8.25
N VAL A 105 -8.71 3.18 -7.72
CA VAL A 105 -7.65 3.93 -7.06
C VAL A 105 -6.30 3.44 -7.59
N ILE A 106 -5.37 4.36 -7.84
CA ILE A 106 -3.99 4.05 -8.22
C ILE A 106 -3.04 4.68 -7.20
N VAL A 107 -2.11 3.89 -6.68
CA VAL A 107 -1.04 4.36 -5.80
C VAL A 107 0.29 4.02 -6.44
N LEU A 108 1.01 5.06 -6.89
CA LEU A 108 2.37 4.98 -7.38
C LEU A 108 3.30 4.96 -6.18
N ALA A 109 3.97 3.83 -5.95
CA ALA A 109 4.85 3.62 -4.80
C ALA A 109 6.13 2.87 -5.21
N PRO A 110 6.94 3.44 -6.12
CA PRO A 110 8.20 2.82 -6.51
C PRO A 110 9.16 2.65 -5.34
N CYS A 111 9.75 1.45 -5.23
CA CYS A 111 10.67 1.15 -4.16
C CYS A 111 11.95 2.00 -4.26
N GLY A 112 12.39 2.58 -3.14
CA GLY A 112 13.60 3.40 -3.07
C GLY A 112 13.46 4.79 -3.69
N TYR A 113 12.26 5.18 -4.11
CA TYR A 113 11.95 6.51 -4.60
C TYR A 113 11.36 7.36 -3.49
N ARG A 114 11.85 8.60 -3.40
CA ARG A 114 11.16 9.66 -2.67
C ARG A 114 10.01 10.19 -3.50
N LEU A 115 9.06 10.83 -2.82
CA LEU A 115 7.84 11.36 -3.42
C LEU A 115 8.10 12.22 -4.68
N GLU A 116 9.15 13.04 -4.71
CA GLU A 116 9.45 13.88 -5.89
C GLU A 116 9.85 13.08 -7.13
N GLN A 117 10.48 11.92 -6.95
CA GLN A 117 10.82 11.02 -8.05
C GLN A 117 9.55 10.36 -8.59
N THR A 118 8.70 9.85 -7.69
CA THR A 118 7.40 9.27 -8.05
C THR A 118 6.53 10.25 -8.83
N LEU A 119 6.50 11.53 -8.43
CA LEU A 119 5.72 12.57 -9.13
C LEU A 119 6.21 12.84 -10.55
N ARG A 120 7.52 12.78 -10.80
CA ARG A 120 8.05 12.94 -12.17
C ARG A 120 7.63 11.78 -13.07
N ASP A 121 7.71 10.56 -12.55
CA ASP A 121 7.30 9.37 -13.28
C ASP A 121 5.80 9.36 -13.53
N ALA A 122 5.01 9.84 -12.57
CA ALA A 122 3.56 10.02 -12.70
C ALA A 122 3.18 10.89 -13.92
N GLU A 123 3.94 11.96 -14.19
CA GLU A 123 3.66 12.86 -15.31
C GLU A 123 3.79 12.17 -16.68
N THR A 124 4.63 11.13 -16.79
CA THR A 124 4.77 10.35 -18.03
C THR A 124 3.49 9.61 -18.41
N LEU A 125 2.63 9.30 -17.42
CA LEU A 125 1.42 8.52 -17.61
C LEU A 125 0.34 9.25 -18.38
N ARG A 126 0.38 10.60 -18.40
CA ARG A 126 -0.58 11.41 -19.19
C ARG A 126 -0.58 11.05 -20.67
N ASN A 127 0.56 10.61 -21.18
CA ASN A 127 0.74 10.29 -22.60
C ASN A 127 0.38 8.84 -22.94
N LEU A 128 0.02 8.02 -21.94
CA LEU A 128 -0.33 6.62 -22.17
C LEU A 128 -1.72 6.51 -22.82
N PRO A 129 -1.85 5.73 -23.91
CA PRO A 129 -3.15 5.45 -24.51
C PRO A 129 -4.12 4.90 -23.47
N ASP A 130 -5.37 5.38 -23.53
CA ASP A 130 -6.47 4.98 -22.65
C ASP A 130 -6.29 5.22 -21.15
N TRP A 131 -5.18 5.83 -20.72
CA TRP A 131 -4.96 6.22 -19.32
C TRP A 131 -6.08 7.12 -18.79
N ALA A 132 -6.45 8.15 -19.56
CA ALA A 132 -7.53 9.08 -19.21
C ALA A 132 -8.91 8.42 -19.07
N ASN A 133 -9.08 7.21 -19.60
CA ASN A 133 -10.34 6.46 -19.53
C ASN A 133 -10.46 5.63 -18.23
N LEU A 134 -9.36 5.42 -17.51
CA LEU A 134 -9.37 4.66 -16.25
C LEU A 134 -10.29 5.31 -15.20
N PRO A 135 -11.06 4.52 -14.42
CA PRO A 135 -11.92 5.05 -13.37
C PRO A 135 -11.16 5.90 -12.33
N ALA A 136 -9.97 5.47 -11.93
CA ALA A 136 -9.11 6.22 -11.02
C ALA A 136 -8.75 7.61 -11.56
N VAL A 137 -8.37 7.70 -12.84
CA VAL A 137 -7.99 8.97 -13.47
C VAL A 137 -9.17 9.92 -13.58
N ARG A 138 -10.31 9.42 -14.08
CA ARG A 138 -11.55 10.23 -14.23
C ARG A 138 -12.07 10.78 -12.90
N SER A 139 -11.86 10.05 -11.81
CA SER A 139 -12.29 10.42 -10.46
C SER A 139 -11.21 11.19 -9.67
N GLY A 140 -10.02 11.38 -10.22
CA GLY A 140 -8.89 12.02 -9.54
C GLY A 140 -8.31 11.19 -8.39
N GLN A 141 -8.48 9.88 -8.42
CA GLN A 141 -8.03 8.91 -7.41
C GLN A 141 -6.66 8.30 -7.78
N VAL A 142 -5.72 9.15 -8.22
CA VAL A 142 -4.33 8.77 -8.49
C VAL A 142 -3.42 9.44 -7.47
N TYR A 143 -2.55 8.67 -6.84
CA TYR A 143 -1.72 9.13 -5.75
C TYR A 143 -0.26 8.72 -5.98
N ALA A 144 0.67 9.63 -5.72
CA ALA A 144 2.06 9.32 -5.51
C ALA A 144 2.31 9.15 -4.01
N ALA A 145 3.00 8.08 -3.62
CA ALA A 145 3.36 7.81 -2.24
C ALA A 145 4.85 7.47 -2.12
N ASP A 146 5.38 7.64 -0.91
CA ASP A 146 6.72 7.16 -0.58
C ASP A 146 6.72 5.62 -0.54
N GLY A 147 7.59 5.01 -1.33
CA GLY A 147 7.69 3.55 -1.46
C GLY A 147 8.04 2.84 -0.15
N ASP A 148 8.71 3.52 0.80
CA ASP A 148 9.14 2.95 2.07
C ASP A 148 7.99 2.41 2.93
N TYR A 149 6.77 2.95 2.75
CA TYR A 149 5.58 2.46 3.45
C TYR A 149 5.10 1.09 2.95
N PHE A 150 5.61 0.64 1.81
CA PHE A 150 5.17 -0.58 1.13
C PHE A 150 6.31 -1.58 0.91
N SER A 151 7.54 -1.12 0.71
CA SER A 151 8.67 -1.97 0.33
C SER A 151 9.58 -2.39 1.49
N CYS A 152 9.51 -1.73 2.64
CA CYS A 152 10.38 -2.02 3.78
C CYS A 152 9.66 -2.88 4.85
N PRO A 153 10.11 -4.12 5.11
CA PRO A 153 9.50 -4.96 6.13
C PRO A 153 9.82 -4.41 7.53
N GLY A 154 8.81 -3.93 8.25
CA GLY A 154 9.01 -3.36 9.58
C GLY A 154 7.81 -2.59 10.11
N VAL A 155 8.10 -1.67 11.03
CA VAL A 155 7.08 -0.89 11.75
C VAL A 155 6.19 -0.04 10.83
N ARG A 156 6.75 0.42 9.70
CA ARG A 156 6.08 1.29 8.72
C ARG A 156 5.01 0.60 7.88
N LEU A 157 4.98 -0.74 7.84
CA LEU A 157 3.94 -1.46 7.10
C LEU A 157 2.54 -1.19 7.66
N VAL A 158 2.42 -0.96 8.98
CA VAL A 158 1.14 -0.60 9.60
C VAL A 158 0.71 0.80 9.15
N ASP A 159 1.66 1.72 9.05
CA ASP A 159 1.41 3.06 8.53
C ASP A 159 0.94 3.00 7.06
N GLY A 160 1.55 2.15 6.24
CA GLY A 160 1.14 1.90 4.86
C GLY A 160 -0.26 1.32 4.74
N VAL A 161 -0.66 0.40 5.63
CA VAL A 161 -2.04 -0.13 5.67
C VAL A 161 -3.04 0.95 6.02
N GLU A 162 -2.74 1.79 7.01
CA GLU A 162 -3.61 2.91 7.41
C GLU A 162 -3.71 3.96 6.30
N LEU A 163 -2.61 4.22 5.58
CA LEU A 163 -2.60 5.06 4.38
C LEU A 163 -3.52 4.51 3.30
N LEU A 164 -3.39 3.24 2.94
CA LEU A 164 -4.29 2.62 1.95
C LEU A 164 -5.74 2.69 2.40
N ALA A 165 -6.03 2.44 3.69
CA ALA A 165 -7.38 2.51 4.22
C ALA A 165 -7.98 3.92 4.09
N HIS A 166 -7.17 4.96 4.32
CA HIS A 166 -7.55 6.36 4.08
C HIS A 166 -7.81 6.66 2.61
N LEU A 167 -6.93 6.23 1.70
CA LEU A 167 -7.08 6.48 0.27
C LEU A 167 -8.30 5.77 -0.33
N LEU A 168 -8.60 4.57 0.15
CA LEU A 168 -9.74 3.76 -0.31
C LEU A 168 -11.08 4.22 0.32
N HIS A 169 -11.05 4.64 1.59
CA HIS A 169 -12.24 4.93 2.38
C HIS A 169 -12.07 6.22 3.22
N PRO A 170 -11.93 7.41 2.59
CA PRO A 170 -11.56 8.65 3.26
C PRO A 170 -12.59 9.13 4.30
N GLU A 171 -13.87 8.80 4.12
CA GLU A 171 -14.93 9.12 5.08
C GLU A 171 -14.85 8.26 6.35
N GLN A 172 -14.21 7.10 6.26
CA GLN A 172 -14.11 6.13 7.35
C GLN A 172 -12.75 6.21 8.05
N PHE A 173 -11.70 6.63 7.37
CA PHE A 173 -10.36 6.71 7.95
C PHE A 173 -9.84 8.14 7.85
N PRO A 174 -9.48 8.77 8.97
CA PRO A 174 -8.88 10.11 8.93
C PRO A 174 -7.53 10.04 8.21
N THR A 175 -7.07 11.18 7.69
CA THR A 175 -5.74 11.27 7.10
C THR A 175 -4.69 10.85 8.14
N PRO A 176 -3.86 9.84 7.85
CA PRO A 176 -2.84 9.40 8.79
C PRO A 176 -1.76 10.48 8.93
N THR A 177 -1.16 10.56 10.13
CA THR A 177 -0.07 11.50 10.41
C THR A 177 1.24 11.01 9.79
N LEU A 178 1.35 11.12 8.46
CA LEU A 178 2.52 10.76 7.66
C LEU A 178 3.03 12.03 6.95
N PRO A 179 4.02 12.74 7.52
CA PRO A 179 4.60 13.90 6.87
C PRO A 179 5.15 13.49 5.49
N HIS A 180 4.68 14.14 4.43
CA HIS A 180 5.09 13.87 3.04
C HIS A 180 4.84 12.43 2.56
N GLY A 181 3.94 11.68 3.20
CA GLY A 181 3.74 10.27 2.87
C GLY A 181 3.05 10.00 1.53
N PHE A 182 2.22 10.95 1.06
CA PHE A 182 1.54 10.86 -0.23
C PHE A 182 1.07 12.22 -0.74
N VAL A 183 0.83 12.31 -2.04
CA VAL A 183 0.21 13.46 -2.74
C VAL A 183 -0.76 12.94 -3.80
N ARG A 184 -1.93 13.58 -3.93
CA ARG A 184 -2.85 13.31 -5.04
C ARG A 184 -2.29 13.94 -6.33
N CYS A 185 -2.21 13.15 -7.38
CA CYS A 185 -1.76 13.57 -8.70
C CYS A 185 -2.96 13.95 -9.57
N ASN A 186 -2.87 15.08 -10.25
CA ASN A 186 -3.87 15.51 -11.24
C ASN A 186 -3.36 15.17 -12.65
N ILE A 187 -3.21 13.87 -12.95
CA ILE A 187 -2.61 13.34 -14.19
C ILE A 187 -3.60 12.56 -15.03
#